data_AF-A0A1B9KTX9-F1
#
_entry.id   AF-A0A1B9KTX9-F1
#
_cell.length_a   1.000
_cell.length_b   1.000
_cell.length_c   1.000
_cell.angle_alpha   90.00
_cell.angle_beta   90.00
_cell.angle_gamma   90.00
#
_symmetry.space_group_name_H-M   'P 1'
#
loop_
_entity.id
_entity.type
_entity.pdbx_description
1 polymer ?
#
loop_
_entity_poly.entity_id
_entity_poly.type
_entity_poly.pdbx_seq_one_letter_code
_entity_poly.pdbx_strand_id
1 'polypeptide(L)' 'MVPINTGKSDALRICDAIIAHFPLNLELKIGNFALYINSLPSAYPAITDKTTYTIPVSMNHLADTLM' A
#
# COMPACT_ATOMS: atom_id res chain seq x y z
N MET A 1 8.05 -4.47 5.14
CA MET A 1 8.75 -5.47 5.99
C MET A 1 9.97 -4.80 6.59
N VAL A 2 10.24 -5.04 7.87
CA VAL A 2 11.41 -4.51 8.58
C VAL A 2 11.98 -5.55 9.55
N PRO A 3 13.25 -5.44 9.96
CA PRO A 3 13.81 -6.31 11.00
C PRO A 3 13.09 -6.16 12.35
N ILE A 4 13.04 -7.26 13.10
CA ILE A 4 12.52 -7.24 14.47
C ILE A 4 13.42 -6.35 15.36
N ASN A 5 12.81 -5.64 16.32
CA ASN A 5 13.44 -4.70 17.27
C ASN A 5 13.94 -3.34 16.77
N THR A 6 14.11 -3.12 15.46
CA THR A 6 14.65 -1.82 14.98
C THR A 6 13.72 -1.03 14.06
N GLY A 7 12.79 -1.68 13.35
CA GLY A 7 12.04 -1.00 12.28
C GLY A 7 10.54 -0.81 12.51
N LYS A 8 9.99 -1.17 13.67
CA LYS A 8 8.52 -1.17 13.88
C LYS A 8 7.88 0.20 13.66
N SER A 9 8.47 1.27 14.19
CA SER A 9 8.02 2.65 14.00
C SER A 9 8.12 3.09 12.54
N ASP A 10 9.20 2.71 11.85
CA ASP A 10 9.37 2.98 10.42
C ASP A 10 8.35 2.24 9.57
N ALA A 11 8.04 0.99 9.90
CA ALA A 11 7.01 0.22 9.20
C ALA A 11 5.63 0.88 9.32
N LEU A 12 5.28 1.38 10.51
CA LEU A 12 4.04 2.13 10.73
C LEU A 12 4.04 3.43 9.92
N ARG A 13 5.12 4.23 10.00
CA ARG A 13 5.24 5.48 9.23
C ARG A 13 5.13 5.27 7.72
N ILE A 14 5.75 4.22 7.20
CA ILE A 14 5.66 3.86 5.77
C ILE A 14 4.24 3.39 5.42
N CYS A 15 3.60 2.61 6.29
CA CYS A 15 2.22 2.19 6.11
C CYS A 15 1.28 3.39 6.00
N ASP A 16 1.37 4.34 6.92
CA ASP A 16 0.56 5.56 6.92
C ASP A 16 0.82 6.40 5.66
N ALA A 17 2.09 6.51 5.23
CA ALA A 17 2.45 7.20 4.00
C ALA A 17 1.83 6.54 2.76
N ILE A 18 1.84 5.20 2.67
CA ILE A 18 1.19 4.47 1.58
C ILE A 18 -0.31 4.78 1.56
N ILE A 19 -1.00 4.68 2.70
CA ILE A 19 -2.43 4.96 2.78
C ILE A 19 -2.75 6.39 2.32
N ALA A 20 -1.93 7.37 2.73
CA ALA A 20 -2.10 8.76 2.34
C ALA A 20 -1.84 9.03 0.85
N HIS A 21 -0.91 8.29 0.23
CA HIS A 21 -0.53 8.49 -1.18
C HIS A 21 -1.50 7.86 -2.19
N PHE A 22 -2.33 6.91 -1.78
CA PHE A 22 -3.29 6.23 -2.66
C PHE A 22 -4.74 6.50 -2.23
N PRO A 23 -5.23 7.75 -2.32
CA PRO A 23 -6.61 8.08 -1.98
C PRO A 23 -7.61 7.45 -2.95
N LEU A 24 -8.86 7.33 -2.50
CA LEU A 24 -9.97 6.90 -3.35
C LEU A 24 -10.09 7.82 -4.58
N ASN A 25 -10.39 7.23 -5.74
CA ASN A 25 -10.50 7.91 -7.03
C ASN A 25 -9.18 8.48 -7.57
N LEU A 26 -8.03 8.12 -6.99
CA LEU A 26 -6.75 8.39 -7.62
C LEU A 26 -6.70 7.71 -8.99
N GLU A 27 -6.46 8.51 -10.03
CA GLU A 27 -6.21 8.07 -11.39
C GLU A 27 -4.72 8.17 -11.70
N LEU A 28 -4.12 7.07 -12.14
CA LEU A 28 -2.73 6.99 -12.59
C LEU A 28 -2.72 6.62 -14.07
N LYS A 29 -1.96 7.35 -14.89
CA LYS A 29 -1.88 7.15 -16.34
C LYS A 29 -0.43 6.93 -16.76
N ILE A 30 -0.19 5.93 -17.60
CA ILE A 30 1.11 5.70 -18.23
C ILE A 30 0.91 5.17 -19.66
N GLY A 31 1.34 5.95 -20.65
CA GLY A 31 1.07 5.66 -22.06
C GLY A 31 -0.43 5.48 -22.32
N ASN A 32 -0.81 4.32 -22.86
CA ASN A 32 -2.20 3.96 -23.14
C ASN A 32 -2.87 3.19 -22.00
N PHE A 33 -2.34 3.22 -20.78
CA PHE A 33 -2.94 2.55 -19.63
C PHE A 33 -3.42 3.57 -18.60
N ALA A 34 -4.62 3.33 -18.07
CA ALA A 34 -5.16 4.05 -16.93
C ALA A 34 -5.42 3.06 -15.78
N LEU A 35 -5.13 3.48 -14.56
CA LEU A 35 -5.41 2.75 -13.33
C LEU A 35 -6.18 3.65 -12.37
N TYR A 36 -7.21 3.08 -11.77
CA TYR A 36 -8.10 3.77 -10.83
C TYR A 36 -8.12 3.05 -9.49
N ILE A 37 -7.79 3.77 -8.43
CA ILE A 37 -7.95 3.26 -7.06
C ILE A 37 -9.42 3.36 -6.67
N ASN A 38 -10.08 2.20 -6.53
CA ASN A 38 -11.52 2.11 -6.25
C ASN A 38 -11.84 1.71 -4.80
N SER A 39 -10.82 1.55 -3.96
CA SER A 39 -10.97 1.29 -2.53
C SER A 39 -9.86 2.01 -1.75
N LEU A 40 -10.17 2.48 -0.55
CA LEU A 40 -9.16 3.02 0.35
C LEU A 40 -8.17 1.91 0.77
N PRO A 41 -6.84 2.16 0.69
CA PRO A 41 -5.86 1.22 1.18
C PRO A 41 -6.08 0.93 2.66
N SER A 42 -5.95 -0.33 3.05
CA SER A 42 -6.20 -0.80 4.41
C SER A 42 -4.99 -1.56 4.94
N ALA A 43 -4.56 -1.19 6.14
CA ALA A 43 -3.55 -1.92 6.89
C ALA A 43 -4.19 -3.06 7.68
N TYR A 44 -3.57 -4.23 7.62
CA TYR A 44 -3.97 -5.40 8.40
C TYR A 44 -3.11 -5.53 9.66
N PRO A 45 -3.56 -6.32 10.65
CA PRO A 45 -2.74 -6.66 11.79
C PRO A 45 -1.36 -7.16 11.38
N ALA A 46 -0.34 -6.66 12.07
CA ALA A 46 1.03 -6.98 11.74
C ALA A 46 1.34 -8.46 12.02
N ILE A 47 2.04 -9.08 11.09
CA ILE A 47 2.56 -10.43 11.20
C ILE A 47 4.02 -10.33 11.62
N THR A 48 4.37 -11.01 12.71
CA THR A 48 5.74 -11.08 13.21
C THR A 48 6.25 -12.49 13.02
N ASP A 49 7.40 -12.63 12.37
CA ASP A 49 8.17 -13.87 12.31
C ASP A 49 9.47 -13.71 13.13
N LYS A 50 10.28 -14.75 13.24
CA LYS A 50 11.50 -14.81 14.08
C LYS A 50 12.47 -13.64 13.82
N THR A 51 12.50 -13.08 12.62
CA THR A 51 13.45 -12.04 12.22
C THR A 51 12.80 -10.76 11.71
N THR A 52 11.48 -10.77 11.45
CA THR A 52 10.82 -9.66 10.74
C THR A 52 9.48 -9.26 11.34
N TYR A 53 9.16 -7.99 11.16
CA TYR A 53 7.85 -7.40 11.41
C TYR A 53 7.27 -6.90 10.09
N THR A 54 6.06 -7.34 9.76
CA THR A 54 5.38 -7.01 8.50
C THR A 54 3.99 -6.51 8.77
N ILE A 55 3.67 -5.31 8.26
CA ILE A 55 2.30 -4.79 8.19
C ILE A 55 1.82 -5.02 6.77
N PRO A 56 0.83 -5.91 6.53
CA PRO A 56 0.24 -6.06 5.22
C PRO A 56 -0.63 -4.84 4.92
N VAL A 57 -0.49 -4.28 3.72
CA VAL A 57 -1.35 -3.20 3.21
C VAL A 57 -1.95 -3.69 1.89
N SER A 58 -3.27 -3.61 1.74
CA SER A 58 -3.95 -3.98 0.49
C SER A 58 -4.84 -2.85 -0.02
N MET A 59 -5.04 -2.82 -1.33
CA MET A 59 -6.01 -1.95 -2.01
C MET A 59 -6.43 -2.61 -3.32
N ASN A 60 -7.68 -2.39 -3.71
CA ASN A 60 -8.21 -2.76 -5.01
C ASN A 60 -7.99 -1.62 -6.01
N HIS A 61 -7.84 -2.00 -7.28
CA HIS A 61 -7.75 -1.07 -8.40
C HIS A 61 -8.48 -1.64 -9.62
N LEU A 62 -8.90 -0.75 -10.51
CA LEU A 62 -9.34 -1.08 -11.86
C LEU A 62 -8.28 -0.61 -12.84
N ALA A 63 -8.02 -1.40 -13.86
CA ALA A 63 -7.12 -1.02 -14.94
C ALA A 63 -7.89 -1.04 -16.25
N ASP A 64 -7.60 -0.05 -17.10
CA ASP A 64 -8.19 0.08 -18.43
C ASP A 64 -7.13 0.49 -19.46
N THR A 65 -7.40 0.19 -20.72
CA THR A 65 -6.58 0.63 -21.84
C THR A 65 -7.27 1.80 -22.54
N LEU A 66 -6.56 2.93 -22.64
CA LEU A 66 -7.00 4.09 -23.38
C LEU A 66 -6.79 3.82 -24.87
N MET A 67 -7.87 3.53 -25.60
CA MET A 67 -7.89 3.38 -27.06
C MET A 67 -7.98 4.73 -27.76
#